data_AF-A0A7Y8HAC2-F1
#
_entry.id   AF-A0A7Y8HAC2-F1
#
_cell.length_a   1.000
_cell.length_b   1.000
_cell.length_c   1.000
_cell.angle_alpha   90.00
_cell.angle_beta   90.00
_cell.angle_gamma   90.00
#
_symmetry.space_group_name_H-M   'P 1'
#
loop_
_entity.id
_entity.type
_entity.pdbx_description
1 polymer ?
#
loop_
_entity_poly.entity_id
_entity_poly.type
_entity_poly.pdbx_seq_one_letter_code
_entity_poly.pdbx_strand_id
1 'polypeptide(L)' 'MPAYEYFCNDCKKEFTVFLSVKEFESKPKIICPKCQGDNVVKKLTPFFAKTSKKS' A
#
# COMPACT_ATOMS: atom_id res chain seq x y z
N MET A 1 10.72 -2.63 7.58
CA MET A 1 10.20 -2.74 6.21
C MET A 1 8.89 -1.97 6.14
N PRO A 2 8.77 -0.91 5.33
CA PRO A 2 7.52 -0.18 5.19
C PRO A 2 6.46 -1.07 4.52
N ALA A 3 5.31 -1.20 5.17
CA ALA A 3 4.13 -1.85 4.62
C ALA A 3 3.31 -0.79 3.88
N TYR A 4 3.03 -1.03 2.61
CA TYR A 4 2.18 -0.16 1.79
C TYR A 4 0.86 -0.89 1.55
N GLU A 5 -0.24 -0.27 1.96
CA GLU A 5 -1.55 -0.81 1.65
C GLU A 5 -2.00 -0.33 0.27
N TYR A 6 -2.59 -1.24 -0.49
CA TYR A 6 -3.15 -0.99 -1.80
C TYR A 6 -4.59 -1.48 -1.82
N PHE A 7 -5.42 -0.80 -2.60
CA PHE A 7 -6.81 -1.14 -2.82
C PHE A 7 -7.05 -1.31 -4.31
N CYS A 8 -7.58 -2.46 -4.73
CA CYS A 8 -7.95 -2.70 -6.10
C CYS A 8 -9.40 -2.25 -6.34
N ASN A 9 -9.62 -1.40 -7.33
CA ASN A 9 -10.97 -0.92 -7.68
C ASN A 9 -11.79 -1.97 -8.45
N ASP A 10 -11.14 -2.83 -9.24
CA ASP A 10 -11.82 -3.89 -10.00
C ASP A 10 -12.50 -4.93 -9.10
N CYS A 11 -11.77 -5.45 -8.10
CA CYS A 11 -12.28 -6.48 -7.21
C CYS A 11 -12.68 -5.96 -5.82
N LYS A 12 -12.53 -4.64 -5.58
CA LYS A 12 -12.79 -3.95 -4.31
C LYS A 12 -12.12 -4.63 -3.11
N LYS A 13 -10.89 -5.11 -3.30
CA LYS A 13 -10.10 -5.76 -2.25
C LYS A 13 -8.87 -4.94 -1.90
N GLU A 14 -8.59 -4.90 -0.61
CA GLU A 14 -7.34 -4.39 -0.06
C GLU A 14 -6.30 -5.49 0.08
N PHE A 15 -5.04 -5.13 -0.15
CA PHE A 15 -3.89 -5.98 0.03
C PHE A 15 -2.68 -5.16 0.48
N THR A 16 -1.83 -5.78 1.28
CA THR A 16 -0.62 -5.15 1.81
C THR A 16 0.58 -5.62 1.01
N VAL A 17 1.39 -4.68 0.54
CA VAL A 17 2.64 -4.95 -0.17
C VAL A 17 3.79 -4.44 0.68
N PHE A 18 4.72 -5.33 0.99
CA PHE A 18 5.98 -4.97 1.64
C PHE A 18 6.97 -4.59 0.56
N LEU A 19 7.18 -3.29 0.34
CA LEU A 19 8.15 -2.79 -0.65
C LEU A 19 9.37 -2.26 0.09
N SER A 20 10.55 -2.55 -0.45
CA SER A 20 11.75 -1.82 -0.04
C SER A 20 11.78 -0.44 -0.68
N VAL A 21 12.47 0.53 -0.07
CA VAL A 21 12.58 1.91 -0.60
C VAL A 21 13.10 1.92 -2.04
N LYS A 22 14.08 1.06 -2.37
CA LYS A 22 14.59 0.83 -3.73
C LYS A 22 13.51 0.37 -4.73
N GLU A 23 12.61 -0.50 -4.29
CA GLU A 23 11.52 -0.97 -5.12
C GLU A 23 10.49 0.14 -5.34
N PHE A 24 10.17 0.91 -4.30
CA PHE A 24 9.27 2.06 -4.42
C PHE A 24 9.79 3.12 -5.41
N GLU A 25 11.10 3.43 -5.38
CA GLU A 25 11.75 4.31 -6.37
C GLU A 25 11.60 3.80 -7.81
N SER A 26 11.62 2.48 -7.99
CA SER A 26 11.52 1.84 -9.30
C SER A 26 10.10 1.83 -9.89
N LYS A 27 9.10 2.40 -9.18
CA LYS A 27 7.68 2.45 -9.60
C LYS A 27 7.18 1.10 -10.16
N PRO A 28 7.10 0.06 -9.31
CA PRO A 28 6.71 -1.26 -9.77
C PRO A 28 5.25 -1.19 -10.22
N LYS A 29 4.93 -1.89 -11.31
CA LYS A 29 3.54 -2.07 -11.74
C LYS A 29 2.85 -2.98 -10.74
N ILE A 30 2.20 -2.39 -9.74
CA ILE A 30 1.38 -3.14 -8.81
C ILE A 30 0.13 -3.59 -9.55
N ILE A 31 -0.02 -4.90 -9.74
CA ILE A 31 -1.22 -5.52 -10.30
C ILE A 31 -1.96 -6.23 -9.17
N CYS A 32 -3.28 -6.27 -9.24
CA CYS A 32 -4.05 -7.01 -8.24
C CYS A 32 -3.82 -8.52 -8.42
N PRO A 33 -3.39 -9.26 -7.38
CA PRO A 33 -3.16 -10.71 -7.49
C PRO A 33 -4.45 -11.50 -7.70
N LYS A 34 -5.62 -10.89 -7.48
CA LYS A 34 -6.92 -11.58 -7.58
C LYS A 34 -7.59 -11.45 -8.95
N CYS A 35 -7.58 -10.27 -9.53
CA CYS A 35 -8.24 -9.98 -10.80
C CYS A 35 -7.27 -9.60 -11.92
N GLN A 36 -5.97 -9.47 -11.63
CA GLN A 36 -4.95 -9.00 -12.58
C GLN A 36 -5.20 -7.61 -13.16
N GLY A 37 -6.14 -6.84 -12.56
CA GLY A 37 -6.40 -5.46 -12.94
C GLY A 37 -5.24 -4.55 -12.54
N ASP A 38 -4.97 -3.57 -13.40
CA ASP A 38 -4.00 -2.50 -13.19
C ASP A 38 -4.59 -1.30 -12.41
N ASN A 39 -5.92 -1.26 -12.19
CA ASN A 39 -6.60 -0.23 -11.41
C ASN A 39 -6.45 -0.46 -9.90
N VAL A 40 -5.23 -0.32 -9.39
CA VAL A 40 -4.93 -0.33 -7.95
C VAL A 40 -4.57 1.08 -7.48
N VAL A 41 -5.09 1.46 -6.32
CA VAL A 41 -4.81 2.74 -5.67
C VAL A 41 -4.06 2.51 -4.37
N LYS A 42 -3.04 3.34 -4.10
CA LYS A 42 -2.32 3.29 -2.83
C LYS A 42 -3.24 3.77 -1.72
N LYS A 43 -3.49 2.91 -0.74
CA LYS A 43 -4.14 3.26 0.52
C LYS A 43 -3.00 3.63 1.46
N LEU A 44 -2.57 4.88 1.43
CA LEU A 44 -1.66 5.38 2.47
C LEU A 44 -2.48 5.42 3.75
N THR A 45 -2.41 4.38 4.57
CA THR A 45 -2.96 4.50 5.92
C THR A 45 -2.16 5.60 6.60
N PRO A 46 -2.83 6.65 7.11
CA PRO A 46 -2.14 7.65 7.89
C PRO A 46 -1.59 6.89 9.09
N PHE A 47 -0.28 6.65 9.10
CA PHE A 47 0.44 6.30 10.31
C PHE A 47 0.21 7.49 11.25
N PHE A 48 -0.85 7.42 12.05
CA PHE A 48 -0.97 8.23 13.24
C PHE A 48 0.15 7.71 14.14
N ALA A 49 1.34 8.30 14.00
CA ALA A 49 2.36 8.21 15.02
C ALA A 49 1.65 8.65 16.30
N LYS A 50 1.29 7.68 17.14
CA LYS A 50 0.80 7.96 18.48
C LYS A 50 1.97 8.62 19.19
N THR A 51 2.11 9.93 19.03
CA THR A 51 2.89 10.73 19.95
C THR A 51 2.15 10.56 21.26
N SER A 52 2.64 9.64 22.09
CA SER A 52 2.28 9.59 23.48
C SER A 52 2.59 10.99 24.00
N LYS A 53 1.56 11.84 24.12
CA LYS A 53 1.63 13.05 24.93
C LYS A 53 1.90 12.52 26.33
N LYS A 54 3.17 12.48 26.71
CA LYS A 54 3.59 12.35 28.08
C LYS A 54 3.21 13.67 28.74
N SER A 55 2.06 13.65 29.44
CA SER A 55 1.65 14.74 30.32
C SER A 55 2.57 14.83 31.52
#